data_AF-A0A9E6X8C8-F1
#
_entry.id   AF-A0A9E6X8C8-F1
#
_cell.length_a   1.000
_cell.length_b   1.000
_cell.length_c   1.000
_cell.angle_alpha   90.00
_cell.angle_beta   90.00
_cell.angle_gamma   90.00
#
_symmetry.space_group_name_H-M   'P 1'
#
loop_
_entity.id
_entity.type
_entity.pdbx_description
1 polymer ?
#
loop_
_entity_poly.entity_id
_entity_poly.type
_entity_poly.pdbx_seq_one_letter_code
_entity_poly.pdbx_strand_id
1 'polypeptide(L)' 'MNAALRRTLGWIAAVLLNVGALLFVVGLIVPRAGGTISVLTVGVGLLIGGLVIGTGWFLSSRERS' A
#
# COMPACT_ATOMS: atom_id res chain seq x y z
N MET A 1 -16.93 -10.16 14.20
CA MET A 1 -16.30 -9.64 12.97
C MET A 1 -16.26 -10.77 11.96
N ASN A 2 -16.76 -10.56 10.74
CA ASN A 2 -16.78 -11.61 9.73
C ASN A 2 -15.33 -12.00 9.36
N ALA A 3 -14.97 -13.27 9.53
CA ALA A 3 -13.59 -13.76 9.33
C ALA A 3 -13.09 -13.50 7.90
N ALA A 4 -14.02 -13.51 6.93
CA ALA A 4 -13.75 -13.15 5.55
C ALA A 4 -13.24 -11.70 5.43
N LEU A 5 -13.86 -10.74 6.13
CA LEU A 5 -13.47 -9.32 6.03
C LEU A 5 -12.05 -9.07 6.56
N ARG A 6 -11.67 -9.71 7.67
CA ARG A 6 -10.31 -9.63 8.24
C ARG A 6 -9.27 -10.18 7.28
N ARG A 7 -9.59 -11.30 6.61
CA ARG A 7 -8.74 -11.93 5.60
C ARG A 7 -8.55 -11.01 4.40
N THR A 8 -9.64 -10.44 3.89
CA THR A 8 -9.63 -9.56 2.71
C THR A 8 -8.84 -8.27 2.98
N LEU A 9 -9.01 -7.63 4.15
CA LEU A 9 -8.25 -6.42 4.49
C LEU A 9 -6.75 -6.67 4.63
N GLY A 10 -6.36 -7.78 5.27
CA GLY A 10 -4.96 -8.17 5.35
C GLY A 10 -4.35 -8.45 3.97
N TRP A 11 -5.12 -9.09 3.09
CA TRP A 11 -4.71 -9.34 1.71
C TRP A 11 -4.56 -8.05 0.90
N ILE A 12 -5.53 -7.14 0.98
CA ILE A 12 -5.48 -5.83 0.29
C ILE A 12 -4.28 -5.02 0.77
N ALA A 13 -4.02 -4.97 2.08
CA ALA A 13 -2.86 -4.26 2.62
C ALA A 13 -1.54 -4.83 2.11
N ALA A 14 -1.40 -6.17 2.09
CA ALA A 14 -0.23 -6.83 1.55
C ALA A 14 -0.04 -6.54 0.05
N VAL A 15 -1.11 -6.57 -0.73
CA VAL A 15 -1.07 -6.25 -2.17
C VAL A 15 -0.64 -4.80 -2.40
N LEU A 16 -1.25 -3.81 -1.72
CA LEU A 16 -0.89 -2.40 -1.87
C LEU A 16 0.59 -2.14 -1.53
N LEU A 17 1.09 -2.74 -0.45
CA LEU A 17 2.50 -2.59 -0.06
C LEU A 17 3.45 -3.19 -1.09
N ASN A 18 3.16 -4.39 -1.59
CA ASN A 18 4.00 -5.04 -2.61
C ASN A 18 3.99 -4.26 -3.94
N VAL A 19 2.81 -3.86 -4.41
CA VAL A 19 2.68 -3.08 -5.66
C VAL A 19 3.36 -1.72 -5.50
N GLY A 20 3.19 -1.06 -4.36
CA GLY A 20 3.88 0.20 -4.05
C GLY A 20 5.40 0.05 -4.01
N ALA A 21 5.92 -1.00 -3.37
CA ALA A 21 7.35 -1.29 -3.33
C ALA A 21 7.92 -1.54 -4.73
N LEU A 22 7.22 -2.32 -5.55
CA LEU A 22 7.64 -2.61 -6.92
C LEU A 22 7.68 -1.33 -7.77
N LEU A 23 6.63 -0.51 -7.70
CA LEU A 23 6.59 0.78 -8.42
C LEU A 23 7.62 1.78 -7.89
N PHE A 24 7.92 1.75 -6.60
CA PHE A 24 8.98 2.58 -6.01
C PHE A 24 10.36 2.20 -6.57
N VAL A 25 10.69 0.91 -6.61
CA VAL A 25 11.94 0.41 -7.21
C VAL A 25 12.02 0.77 -8.70
N VAL A 26 10.94 0.54 -9.45
CA VAL A 26 10.87 0.92 -10.87
C VAL A 26 11.05 2.43 -11.04
N GLY A 27 10.42 3.25 -10.19
CA GLY A 27 10.56 4.71 -10.23
C GLY A 27 11.95 5.23 -9.87
N LEU A 28 12.77 4.45 -9.16
CA LEU A 28 14.18 4.79 -8.90
C LEU A 28 15.08 4.45 -10.10
N ILE A 29 14.76 3.38 -10.84
CA ILE A 29 15.58 2.89 -11.96
C ILE A 29 15.20 3.60 -13.27
N VAL A 30 13.91 3.88 -13.49
CA VAL A 30 13.42 4.49 -14.72
C VAL A 30 13.82 5.97 -14.75
N PRO A 31 14.59 6.41 -15.76
CA PRO A 31 14.89 7.82 -15.96
C PRO A 31 13.59 8.61 -16.05
N ARG A 32 13.47 9.74 -15.32
CA ARG A 32 12.27 10.58 -15.35
C ARG A 32 12.11 11.22 -16.73
N ALA A 33 11.50 10.49 -17.67
CA ALA A 33 10.91 11.07 -18.86
C ALA A 33 9.81 12.02 -18.37
N GLY A 34 9.90 13.31 -18.71
CA GLY A 34 9.14 14.42 -18.12
C GLY A 34 7.62 14.41 -18.31
N GLY A 35 6.96 13.31 -17.96
CA GLY A 35 5.50 13.19 -17.93
C GLY A 35 4.90 13.74 -16.63
N THR A 36 3.66 14.20 -16.73
CA THR A 36 2.90 14.85 -15.66
C THR A 36 2.71 13.99 -14.40
N ILE A 37 2.77 12.66 -14.53
CA ILE A 37 2.64 11.71 -13.42
C ILE A 37 3.90 10.86 -13.31
N SER A 38 4.66 11.07 -12.23
CA SER A 38 5.88 10.33 -11.94
C SER A 38 5.56 8.96 -11.33
N VAL A 39 6.14 7.89 -11.89
CA VAL A 39 6.04 6.51 -11.36
C VAL A 39 6.47 6.44 -9.90
N LEU A 40 7.47 7.26 -9.51
CA LEU A 40 7.91 7.38 -8.13
C LEU A 40 6.78 7.91 -7.22
N THR A 41 6.04 8.93 -7.65
CA THR A 41 4.92 9.49 -6.90
C THR A 41 3.81 8.46 -6.72
N VAL A 42 3.53 7.67 -7.75
CA VAL A 42 2.54 6.57 -7.68
C VAL A 42 2.99 5.48 -6.72
N GLY A 43 4.27 5.07 -6.77
CA GLY A 43 4.83 4.06 -5.86
C GLY A 43 4.80 4.52 -4.39
N VAL A 44 5.17 5.78 -4.12
CA VAL A 44 5.06 6.38 -2.79
C VAL A 44 3.61 6.42 -2.31
N GLY A 45 2.67 6.81 -3.17
CA GLY A 45 1.24 6.84 -2.84
C GLY A 45 0.69 5.47 -2.47
N LEU A 46 1.07 4.41 -3.19
CA LEU A 46 0.66 3.03 -2.90
C LEU A 46 1.29 2.48 -1.62
N LEU A 47 2.55 2.82 -1.32
CA LEU A 47 3.20 2.49 -0.05
C LEU A 47 2.47 3.13 1.13
N ILE A 48 2.20 4.44 1.06
CA ILE A 48 1.48 5.17 2.11
C ILE A 48 0.06 4.61 2.27
N GLY A 49 -0.66 4.38 1.15
CA GLY A 49 -2.01 3.80 1.19
C GLY A 49 -2.04 2.41 1.83
N GLY A 50 -1.10 1.53 1.47
CA GLY A 50 -0.98 0.20 2.08
C GLY A 50 -0.67 0.27 3.57
N LEU A 51 0.21 1.19 3.98
CA LEU A 51 0.57 1.40 5.38
C LEU A 51 -0.62 1.92 6.19
N VAL A 52 -1.38 2.89 5.68
CA VAL A 52 -2.56 3.45 6.37
C VAL A 52 -3.66 2.40 6.52
N ILE A 53 -3.95 1.63 5.47
CA ILE A 53 -4.95 0.54 5.53
C ILE A 53 -4.50 -0.54 6.53
N GLY A 54 -3.22 -0.93 6.51
CA GLY A 54 -2.67 -1.93 7.42
C GLY A 54 -2.67 -1.48 8.89
N THR A 55 -2.21 -0.25 9.17
CA THR A 55 -2.13 0.31 10.52
C THR A 55 -3.52 0.63 11.09
N GLY A 56 -4.41 1.22 10.30
CA GLY A 56 -5.80 1.45 10.70
C GLY A 56 -6.54 0.16 11.05
N TRP A 57 -6.29 -0.91 10.29
CA TRP A 57 -6.84 -2.23 10.60
C TRP A 57 -6.24 -2.85 11.87
N PHE A 58 -4.94 -2.72 12.07
CA PHE A 58 -4.23 -3.22 13.25
C PHE A 58 -4.73 -2.54 14.53
N LEU A 59 -4.88 -1.21 14.49
CA LEU A 59 -5.42 -0.40 15.59
C LEU A 59 -6.88 -0.78 15.91
N SER A 60 -7.75 -0.86 14.88
CA SER A 60 -9.15 -1.28 15.07
C SER A 60 -9.29 -2.72 15.58
N SER A 61 -8.31 -3.57 15.27
CA SER A 61 -8.25 -4.95 15.80
C SER A 61 -7.79 -5.01 17.25
N ARG A 62 -7.02 -4.03 17.73
CA ARG A 62 -6.55 -3.95 19.12
C ARG A 62 -7.60 -3.38 20.06
N GLU A 63 -8.46 -2.46 19.62
CA GLU A 63 -9.54 -1.89 20.43
C GLU A 63 -10.65 -2.91 20.82
N ARG A 64 -10.65 -4.11 20.25
CA ARG A 64 -11.59 -5.20 20.58
C ARG A 64 -10.96 -6.33 21.40
N SER A 65 -9.72 -6.18 21.87
CA SER A 65 -9.03 -7.09 22.79
C SER A 65 -9.09 -6.57 24.22
#